data_AF-A0A2A2Q8Q7-F1
#
_entry.id   AF-A0A2A2Q8Q7-F1
#
_cell.length_a   1.000
_cell.length_b   1.000
_cell.length_c   1.000
_cell.angle_alpha   90.00
_cell.angle_beta   90.00
_cell.angle_gamma   90.00
#
_symmetry.space_group_name_H-M   'P 1'
#
loop_
_entity.id
_entity.type
_entity.pdbx_description
1 polymer ?
#
loop_
_entity_poly.entity_id
_entity_poly.type
_entity_poly.pdbx_seq_one_letter_code
_entity_poly.pdbx_strand_id
1 'polypeptide(L)'
;MSTLPDPAPLSDEGEADLAKVRRVNQSWIVRGQLKETATAWIDHLRLTDPARLEKSCWLALFLTRYRKNILRDPKPLFYAGLFAFATRKEIGARLNHHPMTRAICLLLHGDDSGRDNLVYSARELADGIAAEIQQILETA
;
A
#
# COMPACT_ATOMS: atom_id res chain seq x y z
N MET A 1 -25.98 -13.86 17.75
CA MET A 1 -25.53 -13.08 16.57
C MET A 1 -24.76 -11.89 17.11
N SER A 2 -23.43 -11.92 17.12
CA SER A 2 -22.62 -10.75 17.49
C SER A 2 -22.69 -9.75 16.35
N THR A 3 -23.38 -8.64 16.57
CA THR A 3 -23.19 -7.41 15.80
C THR A 3 -21.75 -6.97 16.01
N LEU A 4 -20.92 -7.02 14.97
CA LEU A 4 -19.64 -6.34 14.99
C LEU A 4 -19.92 -4.85 15.26
N PRO A 5 -19.18 -4.18 16.16
CA PRO A 5 -19.36 -2.76 16.36
C PRO A 5 -19.13 -2.03 15.04
N ASP A 6 -19.91 -0.97 14.81
CA ASP A 6 -19.68 -0.11 13.65
C ASP A 6 -18.23 0.42 13.69
N PRO A 7 -17.52 0.41 12.55
CA PRO A 7 -16.16 0.92 12.51
C PRO A 7 -16.16 2.38 12.93
N ALA A 8 -15.13 2.78 13.70
CA ALA A 8 -14.94 4.19 14.01
C ALA A 8 -14.90 5.00 12.70
N PRO A 9 -15.56 6.17 12.66
CA PRO A 9 -15.59 6.99 11.45
C PRO A 9 -14.18 7.49 11.10
N LEU A 10 -13.90 7.64 9.81
CA LEU A 10 -12.72 8.38 9.37
C LEU A 10 -12.96 9.88 9.52
N SER A 11 -11.89 10.67 9.51
CA SER A 11 -11.93 12.10 9.28
C SER A 11 -12.53 12.42 7.90
N ASP A 12 -13.05 13.64 7.71
CA ASP A 12 -13.59 14.09 6.41
C ASP A 12 -12.54 13.98 5.28
N GLU A 13 -11.28 14.31 5.62
CA GLU A 13 -10.13 14.16 4.73
C GLU A 13 -9.85 12.68 4.43
N GLY A 14 -9.89 11.84 5.46
CA GLY A 14 -9.75 10.39 5.33
C GLY A 14 -10.82 9.75 4.43
N GLU A 15 -12.07 10.20 4.52
CA GLU A 15 -13.15 9.75 3.62
C GLU A 15 -12.91 10.18 2.17
N ALA A 16 -12.49 11.44 1.96
CA ALA A 16 -12.18 11.95 0.63
C ALA A 16 -11.02 11.18 -0.02
N ASP A 17 -9.97 10.92 0.75
CA ASP A 17 -8.80 10.15 0.30
C ASP A 17 -9.17 8.68 0.03
N LEU A 18 -9.96 8.05 0.91
CA LEU A 18 -10.47 6.69 0.70
C LEU A 18 -11.27 6.59 -0.60
N ALA A 19 -12.21 7.51 -0.84
CA ALA A 19 -13.02 7.52 -2.05
C ALA A 19 -12.14 7.63 -3.31
N LYS A 20 -11.09 8.46 -3.25
CA LYS A 20 -10.13 8.61 -4.34
C LYS A 20 -9.26 7.38 -4.54
N VAL A 21 -8.75 6.77 -3.47
CA VAL A 21 -7.98 5.52 -3.51
C VAL A 21 -8.80 4.40 -4.14
N ARG A 22 -10.07 4.22 -3.75
CA ARG A 22 -10.96 3.23 -4.35
C ARG A 22 -11.14 3.47 -5.85
N ARG A 23 -11.36 4.73 -6.27
CA ARG A 23 -11.47 5.10 -7.68
C ARG A 23 -10.20 4.76 -8.47
N VAL A 24 -9.03 5.12 -7.94
CA VAL A 24 -7.73 4.81 -8.58
C VAL A 24 -7.54 3.30 -8.71
N ASN A 25 -7.74 2.54 -7.62
CA ASN A 25 -7.61 1.08 -7.62
C ASN A 25 -8.57 0.41 -8.61
N GLN A 26 -9.79 0.94 -8.78
CA GLN A 26 -10.76 0.42 -9.74
C GLN A 26 -10.36 0.69 -11.20
N SER A 27 -9.68 1.82 -11.45
CA SER A 27 -9.35 2.30 -12.79
C SER A 27 -8.19 1.57 -13.47
N TRP A 28 -7.32 0.89 -12.70
CA TRP A 28 -6.10 0.30 -13.22
C TRP A 28 -6.25 -1.18 -13.55
N ILE A 29 -5.72 -1.57 -14.71
CA ILE A 29 -5.51 -2.99 -15.06
C ILE A 29 -4.19 -3.42 -14.42
N VAL A 30 -4.28 -4.36 -13.48
CA VAL A 30 -3.17 -4.99 -12.75
C VAL A 30 -3.27 -6.50 -12.86
N ARG A 31 -2.13 -7.20 -12.82
CA ARG A 31 -2.08 -8.67 -12.86
C ARG A 31 -2.28 -9.25 -11.45
N GLY A 32 -2.61 -10.55 -11.39
CA GLY A 32 -2.54 -11.32 -10.14
C GLY A 32 -3.62 -11.04 -9.10
N GLN A 33 -4.72 -10.36 -9.46
CA GLN A 33 -5.79 -9.95 -8.53
C GLN A 33 -5.37 -8.90 -7.48
N LEU A 34 -4.36 -8.07 -7.80
CA LEU A 34 -3.87 -7.04 -6.86
C LEU A 34 -4.94 -6.00 -6.53
N LYS A 35 -5.84 -5.70 -7.48
CA LYS A 35 -6.98 -4.82 -7.30
C LYS A 35 -7.95 -5.35 -6.25
N GLU A 36 -8.27 -6.63 -6.31
CA GLU A 36 -9.15 -7.32 -5.38
C GLU A 36 -8.50 -7.44 -4.01
N THR A 37 -7.20 -7.76 -3.97
CA THR A 37 -6.38 -7.80 -2.75
C THR A 37 -6.39 -6.44 -2.03
N ALA A 38 -6.20 -5.35 -2.79
CA ALA A 38 -6.24 -3.99 -2.26
C ALA A 38 -7.63 -3.60 -1.75
N THR A 39 -8.70 -4.01 -2.46
CA THR A 39 -10.09 -3.78 -1.99
C THR A 39 -10.33 -4.48 -0.66
N ALA A 40 -9.99 -5.77 -0.56
CA ALA A 40 -10.14 -6.54 0.66
C ALA A 40 -9.28 -5.99 1.81
N TRP A 41 -8.10 -5.46 1.51
CA TRP A 41 -7.24 -4.78 2.49
C TRP A 41 -7.89 -3.51 3.04
N ILE A 42 -8.43 -2.66 2.17
CA ILE A 42 -9.13 -1.43 2.56
C ILE A 42 -10.34 -1.77 3.43
N ASP A 43 -11.15 -2.75 3.04
CA ASP A 43 -12.35 -3.16 3.79
C ASP A 43 -11.96 -3.73 5.17
N HIS A 44 -10.86 -4.50 5.23
CA HIS A 44 -10.32 -5.01 6.48
C HIS A 44 -9.86 -3.88 7.42
N LEU A 45 -9.06 -2.92 6.92
CA LEU A 45 -8.60 -1.80 7.73
C LEU A 45 -9.76 -0.91 8.18
N ARG A 46 -10.77 -0.70 7.32
CA ARG A 46 -11.94 0.08 7.69
C ARG A 46 -12.62 -0.50 8.93
N LEU A 47 -12.65 -1.82 9.08
CA LEU A 47 -13.27 -2.50 10.22
C LEU A 47 -12.36 -2.61 11.44
N THR A 48 -11.05 -2.70 11.25
CA THR A 48 -10.12 -3.10 12.32
C THR A 48 -9.22 -1.97 12.81
N ASP A 49 -8.86 -1.04 11.95
CA ASP A 49 -7.95 0.06 12.25
C ASP A 49 -8.15 1.24 11.28
N PRO A 50 -9.21 2.06 11.50
CA PRO A 50 -9.50 3.22 10.66
C PRO A 50 -8.36 4.24 10.60
N ALA A 51 -7.63 4.44 11.71
CA ALA A 51 -6.50 5.36 11.74
C ALA A 51 -5.35 4.90 10.81
N ARG A 52 -5.06 3.60 10.78
CA ARG A 52 -4.11 3.03 9.82
C ARG A 52 -4.62 3.12 8.38
N LEU A 53 -5.92 3.00 8.16
CA LEU A 53 -6.52 3.21 6.83
C LEU A 53 -6.25 4.63 6.32
N GLU A 54 -6.46 5.66 7.14
CA GLU A 54 -6.20 7.06 6.74
C GLU A 54 -4.76 7.26 6.30
N LYS A 55 -3.80 6.80 7.12
CA LYS A 55 -2.37 6.90 6.81
C LYS A 55 -2.01 6.18 5.52
N SER A 56 -2.54 4.97 5.33
CA SER A 56 -2.36 4.19 4.10
C SER A 56 -2.92 4.91 2.87
N CYS A 57 -4.12 5.50 2.97
CA CYS A 57 -4.75 6.22 1.87
C CYS A 57 -3.99 7.49 1.50
N TRP A 58 -3.62 8.29 2.51
CA TRP A 58 -2.81 9.49 2.34
C TRP A 58 -1.49 9.17 1.64
N LEU A 59 -0.74 8.17 2.11
CA LEU A 59 0.58 7.85 1.57
C LEU A 59 0.49 7.35 0.11
N ALA A 60 -0.49 6.50 -0.20
CA ALA A 60 -0.72 6.03 -1.57
C ALA A 60 -1.00 7.19 -2.55
N LEU A 61 -1.78 8.19 -2.13
CA LEU A 61 -2.09 9.37 -2.94
C LEU A 61 -0.92 10.35 -3.00
N PHE A 62 -0.19 10.52 -1.91
CA PHE A 62 1.01 11.35 -1.84
C PHE A 62 2.05 10.87 -2.85
N LEU A 63 2.45 9.60 -2.76
CA LEU A 63 3.47 9.01 -3.65
C LEU A 63 3.09 9.13 -5.13
N THR A 64 1.81 8.91 -5.46
CA THR A 64 1.34 8.97 -6.86
C THR A 64 1.19 10.38 -7.42
N ARG A 65 1.06 11.42 -6.58
CA ARG A 65 0.98 12.82 -7.01
C ARG A 65 2.36 13.43 -7.20
N TYR A 66 3.26 13.21 -6.24
CA TYR A 66 4.58 13.86 -6.23
C TYR A 66 5.59 13.20 -7.18
N ARG A 67 5.42 11.92 -7.53
CA ARG A 67 6.43 11.14 -8.28
C ARG A 67 6.06 10.77 -9.71
N LYS A 68 5.01 11.39 -10.28
CA LYS A 68 4.66 11.20 -11.71
C LYS A 68 5.83 11.48 -12.67
N ASN A 69 6.78 12.30 -12.25
CA ASN A 69 7.92 12.71 -13.07
C ASN A 69 9.15 11.79 -12.94
N ILE A 70 9.17 10.88 -11.95
CA ILE A 70 10.34 10.01 -11.66
C ILE A 70 10.07 8.56 -12.10
N LEU A 71 8.83 8.09 -11.97
CA LEU A 71 8.43 6.74 -12.38
C LEU A 71 7.30 6.82 -13.42
N ARG A 72 7.51 6.24 -14.60
CA ARG A 72 6.48 6.21 -15.67
C ARG A 72 5.24 5.42 -15.27
N ASP A 73 5.40 4.35 -14.47
CA ASP A 73 4.27 3.57 -13.96
C ASP A 73 3.99 3.92 -12.49
N PRO A 74 2.86 4.58 -12.18
CA PRO A 74 2.53 4.95 -10.79
C PRO A 74 2.06 3.76 -9.93
N LYS A 75 1.83 2.57 -10.50
CA LYS A 75 1.25 1.42 -9.78
C LYS A 75 2.10 0.95 -8.60
N PRO A 76 3.42 0.70 -8.74
CA PRO A 76 4.23 0.23 -7.62
C PRO A 76 4.20 1.18 -6.43
N LEU A 77 4.26 2.50 -6.69
CA LEU A 77 4.18 3.55 -5.67
C LEU A 77 2.83 3.54 -4.93
N PHE A 78 1.73 3.47 -5.66
CA PHE A 78 0.38 3.45 -5.09
C PHE A 78 0.18 2.25 -4.15
N TYR A 79 0.47 1.05 -4.64
CA TYR A 79 0.24 -0.17 -3.85
C TYR A 79 1.23 -0.27 -2.69
N ALA A 80 2.48 0.17 -2.87
CA ALA A 80 3.42 0.26 -1.77
C ALA A 80 2.93 1.20 -0.66
N GLY A 81 2.46 2.40 -1.02
CA GLY A 81 1.89 3.34 -0.03
C GLY A 81 0.67 2.77 0.69
N LEU A 82 -0.22 2.11 -0.05
CA LEU A 82 -1.44 1.51 0.52
C LEU A 82 -1.13 0.41 1.55
N PHE A 83 -0.08 -0.37 1.30
CA PHE A 83 0.35 -1.49 2.16
C PHE A 83 1.54 -1.15 3.08
N ALA A 84 2.01 0.09 3.13
CA ALA A 84 3.22 0.48 3.86
C ALA A 84 3.17 0.12 5.36
N PHE A 85 1.97 0.18 5.95
CA PHE A 85 1.73 -0.11 7.37
C PHE A 85 1.25 -1.55 7.63
N ALA A 86 1.31 -2.43 6.63
CA ALA A 86 1.01 -3.85 6.82
C ALA A 86 2.10 -4.50 7.68
N THR A 87 1.71 -5.30 8.66
CA THR A 87 2.62 -6.13 9.45
C THR A 87 3.23 -7.24 8.59
N ARG A 88 4.36 -7.82 9.01
CA ARG A 88 4.97 -8.99 8.35
C ARG A 88 3.98 -10.14 8.12
N LYS A 89 3.10 -10.40 9.10
CA LYS A 89 2.05 -11.43 8.98
C LYS A 89 1.03 -11.08 7.89
N GLU A 90 0.57 -9.83 7.84
CA GLU A 90 -0.38 -9.38 6.81
C GLU A 90 0.23 -9.38 5.41
N ILE A 91 1.51 -8.99 5.29
CA ILE A 91 2.28 -9.06 4.04
C ILE A 91 2.31 -10.50 3.52
N GLY A 92 2.70 -11.47 4.37
CA GLY A 92 2.73 -12.88 3.99
C GLY A 92 1.35 -13.43 3.61
N ALA A 93 0.29 -13.03 4.31
CA ALA A 93 -1.06 -13.50 4.03
C ALA A 93 -1.67 -12.93 2.75
N ARG A 94 -1.33 -11.70 2.37
CA ARG A 94 -2.04 -10.95 1.31
C ARG A 94 -1.20 -10.68 0.06
N LEU A 95 0.12 -10.59 0.19
CA LEU A 95 1.01 -10.13 -0.88
C LEU A 95 1.86 -11.23 -1.51
N ASN A 96 1.67 -12.51 -1.15
CA ASN A 96 2.49 -13.60 -1.67
C ASN A 96 2.48 -13.74 -3.21
N HIS A 97 1.41 -13.32 -3.89
CA HIS A 97 1.31 -13.33 -5.35
C HIS A 97 1.68 -11.99 -6.00
N HIS A 98 2.14 -11.01 -5.21
CA HIS A 98 2.41 -9.63 -5.61
C HIS A 98 3.87 -9.27 -5.34
N PRO A 99 4.83 -9.84 -6.10
CA PRO A 99 6.24 -9.84 -5.73
C PRO A 99 6.82 -8.44 -5.54
N MET A 100 6.44 -7.48 -6.39
CA MET A 100 6.89 -6.09 -6.27
C MET A 100 6.41 -5.43 -4.97
N THR A 101 5.10 -5.43 -4.72
CA THR A 101 4.52 -4.81 -3.53
C THR A 101 4.99 -5.52 -2.25
N ARG A 102 5.06 -6.86 -2.28
CA ARG A 102 5.60 -7.66 -1.17
C ARG A 102 7.04 -7.27 -0.87
N ALA A 103 7.89 -7.17 -1.88
CA ALA A 103 9.29 -6.82 -1.70
C ALA A 103 9.44 -5.46 -1.03
N ILE A 104 8.77 -4.43 -1.55
CA ILE A 104 8.81 -3.08 -0.97
C ILE A 104 8.36 -3.12 0.50
N CYS A 105 7.21 -3.75 0.79
CA CYS A 105 6.71 -3.82 2.17
C CYS A 105 7.67 -4.58 3.09
N LEU A 106 8.32 -5.66 2.65
CA LEU A 106 9.32 -6.38 3.44
C LEU A 106 10.56 -5.53 3.73
N LEU A 107 11.01 -4.75 2.75
CA LEU A 107 12.13 -3.81 2.92
C LEU A 107 11.81 -2.72 3.95
N LEU A 108 10.57 -2.24 4.02
CA LEU A 108 10.14 -1.31 5.08
C LEU A 108 10.25 -1.91 6.49
N HIS A 109 10.24 -3.24 6.61
CA HIS A 109 10.47 -3.99 7.85
C HIS A 109 11.94 -4.41 8.03
N GLY A 110 12.86 -3.89 7.21
CA GLY A 110 14.28 -4.29 7.21
C GLY A 110 14.51 -5.74 6.80
N ASP A 111 13.60 -6.32 6.02
CA ASP A 111 13.70 -7.71 5.54
C ASP A 111 14.18 -7.77 4.10
N ASP A 112 15.46 -8.10 3.94
CA ASP A 112 16.12 -8.17 2.64
C ASP A 112 15.61 -9.33 1.76
N SER A 113 14.92 -10.32 2.32
CA SER A 113 14.32 -11.44 1.57
C SER A 113 13.22 -10.99 0.60
N GLY A 114 12.77 -9.73 0.73
CA GLY A 114 11.92 -9.10 -0.28
C GLY A 114 12.52 -9.14 -1.70
N ARG A 115 13.86 -9.14 -1.82
CA ARG A 115 14.57 -9.09 -3.10
C ARG A 115 14.67 -10.43 -3.83
N ASP A 116 14.50 -11.55 -3.12
CA ASP A 116 14.85 -12.89 -3.60
C ASP A 116 14.11 -13.26 -4.89
N ASN A 117 12.85 -12.82 -5.01
CA ASN A 117 11.98 -13.14 -6.14
C ASN A 117 11.92 -12.06 -7.23
N LEU A 118 12.76 -11.03 -7.13
CA LEU A 118 12.83 -9.94 -8.09
C LEU A 118 14.03 -10.07 -9.00
N VAL A 119 13.85 -9.73 -10.27
CA VAL A 119 14.97 -9.48 -11.21
C VAL A 119 15.70 -8.20 -10.81
N TYR A 120 16.96 -8.06 -11.23
CA TYR A 120 17.86 -6.96 -10.82
C TYR A 120 17.21 -5.56 -10.91
N SER A 121 16.64 -5.20 -12.07
CA SER A 121 16.00 -3.89 -12.28
C SER A 121 14.76 -3.67 -11.39
N ALA A 122 14.05 -4.74 -11.03
CA ALA A 122 12.93 -4.65 -10.11
C ALA A 122 13.39 -4.49 -8.65
N ARG A 123 14.58 -5.00 -8.30
CA ARG A 123 15.19 -4.79 -6.97
C ARG A 123 15.55 -3.32 -6.76
N GLU A 124 16.25 -2.71 -7.71
CA GLU A 124 16.62 -1.28 -7.63
C GLU A 124 15.38 -0.40 -7.48
N LEU A 125 14.31 -0.72 -8.23
CA LEU A 125 13.04 -0.01 -8.08
C LEU A 125 12.40 -0.22 -6.71
N ALA A 126 12.42 -1.45 -6.17
CA ALA A 126 11.86 -1.75 -4.86
C ALA A 126 12.63 -1.04 -3.74
N ASP A 127 13.97 -1.05 -3.81
CA ASP A 127 14.86 -0.37 -2.88
C ASP A 127 14.62 1.14 -2.90
N GLY A 128 14.56 1.75 -4.09
CA GLY A 128 14.30 3.17 -4.24
C GLY A 128 12.93 3.59 -3.70
N ILE A 129 11.89 2.78 -3.90
CA ILE A 129 10.56 3.08 -3.34
C ILE A 129 10.55 2.89 -1.82
N ALA A 130 11.18 1.84 -1.29
CA ALA A 130 11.22 1.58 0.14
C ALA A 130 11.96 2.69 0.91
N ALA A 131 13.14 3.08 0.42
CA ALA A 131 13.92 4.17 1.01
C ALA A 131 13.15 5.50 1.02
N GLU A 132 12.43 5.80 -0.07
CA GLU A 132 11.61 6.99 -0.15
C GLU A 132 10.47 6.98 0.87
N ILE A 133 9.76 5.85 1.00
CA ILE A 133 8.69 5.72 1.99
C ILE A 133 9.24 5.91 3.40
N GLN A 134 10.39 5.32 3.72
CA GLN A 134 11.04 5.51 5.02
C GLN A 134 11.34 6.99 5.28
N GLN A 135 11.92 7.69 4.31
CA GLN A 135 12.20 9.13 4.43
C GLN A 135 10.93 9.97 4.65
N ILE A 136 9.84 9.66 3.94
CA ILE A 136 8.54 10.32 4.14
C ILE A 136 8.02 10.08 5.55
N LEU A 137 8.10 8.84 6.04
CA LEU A 137 7.60 8.47 7.37
C LEU A 137 8.45 9.04 8.51
N GLU A 138 9.71 9.35 8.27
CA GLU A 138 10.59 10.03 9.23
C GLU A 138 10.34 11.55 9.30
N THR A 139 9.70 12.14 8.27
CA THR A 139 9.53 13.59 8.12
C THR A 139 8.08 14.07 8.25
N ALA A 140 7.11 13.14 8.32
CA ALA A 140 5.68 13.38 8.47
C ALA A 140 5.21 13.26 9.92
#